data_AF-A0A3N5WGD7-F1
#
_entry.id   AF-A0A3N5WGD7-F1
#
_cell.length_a   1.000
_cell.length_b   1.000
_cell.length_c   1.000
_cell.angle_alpha   90.00
_cell.angle_beta   90.00
_cell.angle_gamma   90.00
#
_symmetry.space_group_name_H-M   'P 1'
#
loop_
_entity.id
_entity.type
_entity.pdbx_description
1 polymer ?
#
loop_
_entity_poly.entity_id
_entity_poly.type
_entity_poly.pdbx_seq_one_letter_code
_entity_poly.pdbx_strand_id
1 'polypeptide(L)' 'MAEEIERGKIARARTATIEEKLLDGPRLFATACEAARAGIRIHYPNADESQIERILWERIYGQ' A
#
# COMPACT_ATOMS: atom_id res chain seq x y z
N MET A 1 5.55 -6.45 -23.35
CA MET A 1 5.34 -5.45 -22.27
C MET A 1 5.11 -6.11 -20.91
N ALA A 2 4.07 -6.95 -20.71
CA ALA A 2 3.83 -7.62 -19.43
C ALA A 2 4.98 -8.54 -18.98
N GLU A 3 5.51 -9.37 -19.89
CA GLU A 3 6.67 -10.25 -19.60
C GLU A 3 7.94 -9.48 -19.22
N GLU A 4 8.13 -8.29 -19.79
CA GLU A 4 9.30 -7.46 -19.52
C GLU A 4 9.20 -6.80 -18.13
N ILE A 5 8.00 -6.37 -17.75
CA ILE A 5 7.67 -5.92 -16.40
C ILE A 5 7.91 -7.06 -15.39
N GLU A 6 7.48 -8.27 -15.71
CA GLU A 6 7.66 -9.44 -14.85
C GLU A 6 9.13 -9.83 -14.69
N ARG A 7 9.89 -9.91 -15.79
CA ARG A 7 11.34 -10.14 -15.76
C ARG A 7 12.07 -9.09 -14.92
N GLY A 8 11.69 -7.82 -15.05
CA GLY A 8 12.25 -6.74 -14.24
C GLY A 8 11.96 -6.88 -12.74
N LYS A 9 10.74 -7.32 -12.36
CA LYS A 9 10.39 -7.59 -10.96
C LYS A 9 11.22 -8.74 -10.39
N ILE A 10 11.38 -9.84 -11.14
CA ILE A 10 12.18 -11.01 -10.73
C ILE A 10 13.65 -10.61 -10.55
N ALA A 11 14.22 -9.84 -11.48
CA ALA A 11 15.60 -9.39 -11.40
C ALA A 11 15.86 -8.56 -10.13
N ARG A 12 14.99 -7.57 -9.84
CA ARG A 12 15.09 -6.75 -8.61
C ARG A 12 14.97 -7.59 -7.34
N ALA A 13 14.03 -8.53 -7.31
CA ALA A 13 13.86 -9.42 -6.17
C ALA A 13 15.07 -10.34 -5.96
N ARG A 14 15.82 -10.70 -7.01
CA ARG A 14 17.03 -11.50 -6.89
C ARG A 14 18.23 -10.72 -6.36
N THR A 15 18.31 -9.42 -6.65
CA THR A 15 19.43 -8.57 -6.22
C THR A 15 19.24 -7.94 -4.84
N ALA A 16 18.00 -7.88 -4.32
CA ALA A 16 17.70 -7.30 -3.02
C ALA A 16 18.29 -8.12 -1.85
N THR A 17 18.82 -7.43 -0.84
CA THR A 17 19.28 -8.05 0.41
C THR A 17 18.12 -8.61 1.23
N ILE A 18 18.42 -9.41 2.26
CA ILE A 18 17.39 -9.95 3.15
C ILE A 18 16.69 -8.81 3.91
N GLU A 19 17.44 -7.81 4.36
CA GLU A 19 16.89 -6.64 5.03
C GLU A 19 15.97 -5.84 4.11
N GLU A 20 16.33 -5.68 2.83
CA GLU A 20 15.49 -4.99 1.85
C GLU A 20 14.17 -5.73 1.62
N LYS A 21 14.22 -7.05 1.43
CA LYS A 21 13.03 -7.89 1.26
C LYS A 21 12.11 -7.89 2.48
N LEU A 22 12.70 -7.84 3.67
CA LEU A 22 11.94 -7.79 4.92
C LEU A 22 11.08 -6.53 5.01
N LEU A 23 11.57 -5.40 4.48
CA LEU A 23 10.88 -4.11 4.53
C LEU A 23 9.91 -3.90 3.36
N ASP A 24 10.00 -4.68 2.29
CA ASP A 24 9.12 -4.53 1.12
C ASP A 24 7.64 -4.71 1.47
N GLY A 25 7.31 -5.68 2.34
CA GLY A 25 5.95 -5.91 2.81
C GLY A 25 5.37 -4.67 3.54
N PRO A 26 5.99 -4.21 4.64
CA PRO A 26 5.56 -3.00 5.34
C PRO A 26 5.51 -1.74 4.45
N ARG A 27 6.48 -1.55 3.55
CA ARG A 27 6.51 -0.41 2.62
C ARG A 27 5.33 -0.47 1.64
N LEU A 28 5.08 -1.64 1.05
CA LEU A 28 3.95 -1.84 0.14
C LEU A 28 2.62 -1.59 0.85
N PHE A 29 2.49 -2.07 2.09
CA PHE A 29 1.30 -1.84 2.91
C PHE A 29 1.09 -0.36 3.21
N ALA A 30 2.14 0.38 3.59
CA ALA A 30 2.06 1.82 3.81
C ALA A 30 1.57 2.58 2.56
N THR A 31 2.17 2.29 1.40
CA THR A 31 1.76 2.89 0.12
C THR A 31 0.30 2.57 -0.22
N ALA A 32 -0.13 1.33 0.01
CA ALA A 32 -1.53 0.94 -0.20
C ALA A 32 -2.49 1.71 0.72
N CYS A 33 -2.11 1.90 1.99
CA CYS A 33 -2.88 2.69 2.94
C CYS A 33 -2.98 4.16 2.52
N GLU A 34 -1.90 4.77 2.01
CA GLU A 34 -1.93 6.14 1.47
C GLU A 34 -2.91 6.29 0.30
N ALA A 35 -2.87 5.36 -0.66
CA ALA A 35 -3.80 5.34 -1.79
C ALA A 35 -5.26 5.17 -1.31
N ALA A 36 -5.49 4.30 -0.33
CA ALA A 36 -6.81 4.10 0.27
C ALA A 36 -7.32 5.38 0.96
N ARG A 37 -6.48 6.08 1.74
CA ARG A 37 -6.81 7.37 2.36
C ARG A 37 -7.19 8.43 1.32
N ALA A 38 -6.44 8.51 0.22
CA ALA A 38 -6.77 9.43 -0.86
C ALA A 38 -8.17 9.13 -1.45
N GLY A 39 -8.49 7.85 -1.66
CA GLY A 39 -9.84 7.44 -2.07
C GLY A 39 -10.90 7.79 -1.03
N ILE A 40 -10.66 7.54 0.26
CA ILE A 40 -11.59 7.88 1.34
C ILE A 40 -11.87 9.38 1.36
N ARG A 41 -10.85 10.24 1.23
CA ARG A 41 -11.02 11.71 1.18
C ARG A 41 -11.93 12.16 0.03
N ILE A 42 -11.83 11.50 -1.14
CA ILE A 42 -12.69 11.78 -2.28
C ILE A 42 -14.15 11.38 -1.99
N HIS A 43 -14.36 10.23 -1.35
CA HIS A 43 -15.71 9.74 -1.04
C HIS A 43 -16.36 10.44 0.16
N TYR A 44 -15.56 10.99 1.09
CA TYR A 44 -16.01 11.64 2.32
C TYR A 44 -15.31 13.01 2.47
N PRO A 45 -15.71 14.04 1.70
CA PRO A 45 -14.98 15.31 1.64
C PRO A 45 -15.00 16.13 2.95
N ASN A 46 -15.95 15.84 3.84
CA ASN A 46 -16.07 16.50 5.15
C ASN A 46 -15.47 15.67 6.29
N ALA A 47 -14.85 14.51 5.98
CA ALA A 47 -14.24 13.68 7.00
C ALA A 47 -12.96 14.33 7.51
N ASP A 48 -12.81 14.41 8.83
CA ASP A 48 -11.54 14.74 9.46
C ASP A 48 -10.56 13.55 9.41
N GLU A 49 -9.30 13.78 9.81
CA GLU A 49 -8.27 12.74 9.74
C GLU A 49 -8.59 11.53 10.62
N SER A 50 -9.19 11.74 11.80
CA SER A 50 -9.58 10.65 12.70
C SER A 50 -10.67 9.78 12.09
N GLN A 51 -11.63 10.39 11.39
CA GLN A 51 -12.70 9.70 10.69
C GLN A 51 -12.14 8.93 9.47
N ILE A 52 -11.20 9.52 8.73
CA ILE A 52 -10.52 8.85 7.60
C ILE A 52 -9.76 7.62 8.10
N GLU A 53 -9.01 7.75 9.20
CA GLU A 53 -8.31 6.62 9.80
C GLU A 53 -9.29 5.53 10.23
N ARG A 54 -10.36 5.87 10.95
CA ARG A 54 -11.37 4.88 11.36
C ARG A 54 -11.92 4.10 10.17
N ILE A 55 -12.31 4.79 9.09
CA ILE A 55 -12.83 4.16 7.87
C ILE A 55 -11.76 3.27 7.22
N LEU A 56 -10.50 3.69 7.23
CA LEU A 56 -9.39 2.88 6.72
C LEU A 56 -9.24 1.59 7.54
N TRP A 57 -9.22 1.67 8.86
CA TRP A 57 -9.11 0.51 9.76
C TRP A 57 -10.29 -0.45 9.59
N GLU A 58 -11.52 0.07 9.53
CA GLU A 58 -12.73 -0.72 9.25
C GLU A 58 -12.63 -1.48 7.92
N ARG A 59 -12.07 -0.86 6.88
CA ARG A 59 -11.89 -1.51 5.56
C ARG A 59 -10.83 -2.61 5.57
N ILE A 60 -9.74 -2.45 6.32
CA ILE A 60 -8.62 -3.40 6.32
C ILE A 60 -8.92 -4.59 7.24
N TYR A 61 -9.51 -4.35 8.41
CA TYR A 61 -9.65 -5.36 9.46
C TYR A 61 -11.10 -5.78 9.73
N GLY A 62 -12.08 -5.07 9.18
CA GLY A 62 -13.50 -5.42 9.34
C GLY A 62 -14.03 -5.30 10.77
N GLN A 63 -13.36 -4.52 11.63
CA GLN A 63 -13.76 -4.23 13.01
C GLN A 63 -14.09 -2.76 13.18
#